data_AF-A0A923TW20-F1
#
_entry.id   AF-A0A923TW20-F1
#
_cell.length_a   1.000
_cell.length_b   1.000
_cell.length_c   1.000
_cell.angle_alpha   90.00
_cell.angle_beta   90.00
_cell.angle_gamma   90.00
#
_symmetry.space_group_name_H-M   'P 1'
#
loop_
_entity.id
_entity.type
_entity.pdbx_description
1 polymer ?
#
loop_
_entity_poly.entity_id
_entity_poly.type
_entity_poly.pdbx_seq_one_letter_code
_entity_poly.pdbx_strand_id
1 'polypeptide(L)'
;MPADEDKPYFEYGYERRLMDMACADYKNESQEATAIIVKKWWNNHKTKFRCQSSAFNIDNGNILKFAVVNGFKTFLETIVGTYNMDINFIDPADNRNVLDYVNDELKKSTCNLGEAHPKVKVLKGYKQFLIDLGGKPSN
;
A
#
# COMPACT_ATOMS: atom_id res chain seq x y z
N MET A 1 12.59 -16.20 30.27
CA MET A 1 11.76 -15.01 30.06
C MET A 1 10.39 -15.50 29.64
N PRO A 2 9.32 -15.26 30.40
CA PRO A 2 7.98 -15.62 29.93
C PRO A 2 7.64 -14.73 28.74
N ALA A 3 7.04 -15.32 27.70
CA ALA A 3 6.48 -14.56 26.59
C ALA A 3 5.34 -13.69 27.14
N ASP A 4 5.37 -12.39 26.85
CA ASP A 4 4.20 -11.53 26.96
C ASP A 4 3.17 -12.03 25.92
N GLU A 5 2.27 -12.92 26.32
CA GLU A 5 1.29 -13.58 25.43
C GLU A 5 0.18 -12.63 24.93
N ASP A 6 0.11 -11.39 25.43
CA ASP A 6 -0.98 -10.44 25.11
C ASP A 6 -0.57 -9.22 24.25
N LYS A 7 0.64 -9.20 23.67
CA LYS A 7 1.02 -8.12 22.75
C LYS A 7 0.79 -8.57 21.31
N PRO A 8 0.04 -7.81 20.47
CA PRO A 8 -0.05 -8.14 19.06
C PRO A 8 1.34 -8.16 18.45
N TYR A 9 1.64 -9.26 17.77
CA TYR A 9 2.88 -9.45 17.06
C TYR A 9 2.88 -8.56 15.82
N PHE A 10 3.80 -7.60 15.77
CA PHE A 10 4.07 -6.78 14.60
C PHE A 10 5.23 -7.38 13.83
N GLU A 11 5.00 -7.74 12.58
CA GLU A 11 6.06 -8.23 11.70
C GLU A 11 6.96 -7.06 11.26
N TYR A 12 6.40 -5.86 11.10
CA TYR A 12 7.12 -4.68 10.66
C TYR A 12 6.91 -3.47 11.56
N GLY A 13 7.97 -2.66 11.74
CA GLY A 13 7.90 -1.44 12.55
C GLY A 13 6.92 -0.37 12.04
N TYR A 14 6.53 -0.41 10.75
CA TYR A 14 5.52 0.53 10.23
C TYR A 14 4.11 0.21 10.76
N GLU A 15 3.81 -1.05 11.08
CA GLU A 15 2.49 -1.48 11.53
C GLU A 15 2.17 -0.85 12.88
N ARG A 16 3.11 -0.96 13.82
CA ARG A 16 3.02 -0.29 15.11
C ARG A 16 2.91 1.23 14.96
N ARG A 17 3.74 1.86 14.12
CA ARG A 17 3.69 3.31 13.90
C ARG A 17 2.34 3.75 13.34
N LEU A 18 1.75 2.97 12.45
CA LEU A 18 0.45 3.27 11.87
C LEU A 18 -0.66 3.22 12.93
N MET A 19 -0.63 2.21 13.81
CA MET A 19 -1.59 2.11 14.91
C MET A 19 -1.39 3.22 15.94
N ASP A 20 -0.15 3.54 16.32
CA ASP A 20 0.19 4.64 17.23
C ASP A 20 -0.29 5.98 16.67
N MET A 21 -0.10 6.24 15.37
CA MET A 21 -0.60 7.45 14.70
C MET A 21 -2.13 7.52 14.64
N ALA A 22 -2.79 6.38 14.49
CA ALA A 22 -4.25 6.27 14.49
C ALA A 22 -4.85 6.30 15.90
N CYS A 23 -4.02 6.30 16.95
CA CYS A 23 -4.42 6.14 18.35
C CYS A 23 -5.30 4.89 18.57
N ALA A 24 -5.02 3.80 17.85
CA ALA A 24 -5.77 2.55 18.00
C ALA A 24 -5.30 1.78 19.23
N ASP A 25 -6.24 1.31 20.05
CA ASP A 25 -5.91 0.54 21.26
C ASP A 25 -5.79 -0.96 20.94
N TYR A 26 -4.75 -1.30 20.20
CA TYR A 26 -4.47 -2.66 19.74
C TYR A 26 -4.17 -3.67 20.85
N LYS A 27 -4.06 -3.23 22.11
CA LYS A 27 -3.84 -4.10 23.27
C LYS A 27 -5.16 -4.58 23.87
N ASN A 28 -6.19 -3.75 23.81
CA ASN A 28 -7.48 -4.01 24.45
C ASN A 28 -8.61 -4.24 23.44
N GLU A 29 -8.45 -3.79 22.19
CA GLU A 29 -9.43 -3.95 21.12
C GLU A 29 -9.15 -5.16 20.23
N SER A 30 -10.20 -5.67 19.58
CA SER A 30 -10.06 -6.69 18.55
C SER A 30 -9.32 -6.13 17.33
N GLN A 31 -8.74 -7.04 16.55
CA GLN A 31 -8.07 -6.69 15.29
C GLN A 31 -9.00 -5.96 14.32
N GLU A 32 -10.28 -6.34 14.25
CA GLU A 32 -11.28 -5.70 13.41
C GLU A 32 -11.57 -4.26 13.84
N ALA A 33 -11.73 -4.01 15.14
CA ALA A 33 -11.96 -2.67 15.68
C ALA A 33 -10.76 -1.76 15.41
N THR A 34 -9.55 -2.27 15.66
CA THR A 34 -8.29 -1.57 15.33
C THR A 34 -8.21 -1.23 13.84
N ALA A 35 -8.56 -2.17 12.94
CA ALA A 35 -8.53 -1.96 11.50
C ALA A 35 -9.50 -0.86 11.05
N ILE A 36 -10.69 -0.76 11.66
CA ILE A 36 -11.66 0.31 11.38
C ILE A 36 -11.10 1.68 11.76
N ILE A 37 -10.44 1.79 12.93
CA ILE A 37 -9.83 3.03 13.40
C ILE A 37 -8.70 3.46 12.46
N VAL A 38 -7.79 2.54 12.13
CA VAL A 38 -6.69 2.78 11.20
C VAL A 38 -7.20 3.19 9.83
N LYS A 39 -8.22 2.51 9.29
CA LYS A 39 -8.85 2.87 8.02
C LYS A 39 -9.43 4.28 8.03
N LYS A 40 -10.17 4.63 9.09
CA LYS A 40 -10.77 5.97 9.24
C LYS A 40 -9.67 7.04 9.32
N TRP A 41 -8.65 6.80 10.12
CA TRP A 41 -7.52 7.71 10.25
C TRP A 41 -6.79 7.90 8.91
N TRP A 42 -6.51 6.79 8.20
CA TRP A 42 -5.88 6.82 6.90
C TRP A 42 -6.69 7.63 5.88
N ASN A 43 -8.00 7.41 5.79
CA ASN A 43 -8.84 8.14 4.83
C ASN A 43 -8.78 9.66 5.04
N ASN A 44 -8.60 10.12 6.28
CA ASN A 44 -8.44 11.53 6.62
C ASN A 44 -7.02 12.08 6.34
N HIS A 45 -6.02 11.20 6.23
CA HIS A 45 -4.60 11.57 6.13
C HIS A 45 -3.89 11.07 4.87
N LYS A 46 -4.56 10.30 4.00
CA LYS A 46 -3.97 9.67 2.80
C LYS A 46 -3.29 10.65 1.85
N THR A 47 -3.75 11.90 1.84
CA THR A 47 -3.13 12.99 1.05
C THR A 47 -1.79 13.45 1.61
N LYS A 48 -1.43 13.12 2.85
CA LYS A 48 -0.17 13.46 3.51
C LYS A 48 0.90 12.37 3.38
N PHE A 49 0.51 11.15 3.01
CA PHE A 49 1.42 10.02 2.82
C PHE A 49 2.14 10.09 1.47
N ARG A 50 3.13 10.97 1.42
CA ARG A 50 3.93 11.27 0.23
C ARG A 50 5.37 10.80 0.37
N CYS A 51 5.99 10.49 -0.76
CA CYS A 51 7.40 10.15 -0.84
C CYS A 51 8.08 11.04 -1.88
N GLN A 52 9.10 11.78 -1.46
CA GLN A 52 10.08 12.43 -2.34
C GLN A 52 11.37 11.63 -2.27
N SER A 53 11.68 10.86 -3.30
CA SER A 53 12.87 10.01 -3.34
C SER A 53 13.40 9.91 -4.76
N SER A 54 14.72 9.96 -4.94
CA SER A 54 15.36 9.74 -6.24
C SER A 54 15.16 8.31 -6.77
N ALA A 55 14.78 7.37 -5.91
CA ALA A 55 14.39 6.02 -6.28
C ALA A 55 12.92 5.90 -6.73
N PHE A 56 12.21 7.02 -6.85
CA PHE A 56 10.82 7.07 -7.25
C PHE A 56 10.63 8.01 -8.44
N ASN A 57 9.89 7.55 -9.45
CA ASN A 57 9.69 8.30 -10.70
C ASN A 57 8.52 9.29 -10.64
N ILE A 58 7.90 9.49 -9.47
CA ILE A 58 6.86 10.49 -9.24
C ILE A 58 7.36 11.40 -8.11
N ASP A 59 7.58 12.67 -8.44
CA ASP A 59 7.88 13.68 -7.44
C ASP A 59 6.71 13.83 -6.46
N ASN A 60 7.01 13.72 -5.17
CA ASN A 60 6.05 13.81 -4.08
C ASN A 60 4.84 12.88 -4.25
N GLY A 61 5.06 11.70 -4.85
CA GLY A 61 4.00 10.76 -5.16
C GLY A 61 3.49 10.01 -3.92
N ASN A 62 2.34 9.35 -4.05
CA ASN A 62 1.73 8.56 -3.00
C ASN A 62 2.57 7.33 -2.61
N ILE A 63 2.61 7.03 -1.31
CA ILE A 63 3.42 5.92 -0.77
C ILE A 63 3.03 4.53 -1.31
N LEU A 64 1.78 4.31 -1.73
CA LEU A 64 1.36 3.02 -2.32
C LEU A 64 2.04 2.78 -3.66
N LYS A 65 2.20 3.81 -4.48
CA LYS A 65 2.93 3.71 -5.75
C LYS A 65 4.42 3.50 -5.52
N PHE A 66 4.99 4.18 -4.51
CA PHE A 66 6.37 3.94 -4.10
C PHE A 66 6.59 2.47 -3.67
N ALA A 67 5.64 1.89 -2.93
CA ALA A 67 5.69 0.49 -2.52
C ALA A 67 5.70 -0.48 -3.72
N VAL A 68 4.94 -0.18 -4.78
CA VAL A 68 4.97 -0.96 -6.03
C VAL A 68 6.36 -0.94 -6.67
N VAL A 69 6.97 0.25 -6.80
CA VAL A 69 8.29 0.39 -7.45
C VAL A 69 9.38 -0.40 -6.74
N ASN A 70 9.34 -0.38 -5.41
CA ASN A 70 10.36 -0.99 -4.57
C ASN A 70 10.05 -2.44 -4.19
N GLY A 71 8.94 -3.00 -4.68
CA GLY A 71 8.58 -4.39 -4.40
C GLY A 71 8.14 -4.65 -2.96
N PHE A 72 7.63 -3.63 -2.26
CA PHE A 72 7.14 -3.75 -0.87
C PHE A 72 5.77 -4.41 -0.83
N LYS A 73 5.72 -5.68 -1.24
CA LYS A 73 4.50 -6.47 -1.37
C LYS A 73 3.76 -6.60 -0.04
N THR A 74 4.47 -6.95 1.03
CA THR A 74 3.86 -7.13 2.36
C THR A 74 3.22 -5.85 2.85
N PHE A 75 3.84 -4.69 2.61
CA PHE A 75 3.24 -3.40 2.94
C PHE A 75 1.90 -3.19 2.22
N LEU A 76 1.84 -3.44 0.90
CA LEU A 76 0.59 -3.34 0.15
C LEU A 76 -0.46 -4.36 0.62
N GLU A 77 -0.03 -5.57 0.97
CA GLU A 77 -0.91 -6.62 1.50
C GLU A 77 -1.51 -6.22 2.86
N THR A 78 -0.72 -5.71 3.78
CA THR A 78 -1.22 -5.22 5.08
C THR A 78 -2.15 -4.02 4.89
N ILE A 79 -1.70 -3.01 4.15
CA ILE A 79 -2.43 -1.75 3.98
C ILE A 79 -3.75 -1.96 3.26
N VAL A 80 -3.75 -2.71 2.17
CA VAL A 80 -4.95 -2.90 1.36
C VAL A 80 -5.78 -4.09 1.86
N GLY A 81 -5.13 -5.22 2.15
CA GLY A 81 -5.81 -6.45 2.57
C GLY A 81 -6.32 -6.39 4.00
N THR A 82 -5.49 -5.93 4.96
CA THR A 82 -5.88 -5.91 6.39
C THR A 82 -6.67 -4.65 6.75
N TYR A 83 -6.22 -3.47 6.30
CA TYR A 83 -6.87 -2.21 6.68
C TYR A 83 -7.89 -1.70 5.66
N ASN A 84 -8.06 -2.39 4.52
CA ASN A 84 -9.05 -2.06 3.49
C ASN A 84 -9.01 -0.56 3.11
N MET A 85 -7.80 -0.06 2.90
CA MET A 85 -7.55 1.34 2.54
C MET A 85 -8.00 1.62 1.10
N ASP A 86 -8.37 2.88 0.85
CA ASP A 86 -8.85 3.31 -0.46
C ASP A 86 -7.74 3.31 -1.52
N ILE A 87 -7.69 2.22 -2.30
CA ILE A 87 -6.77 2.04 -3.44
C ILE A 87 -7.17 2.82 -4.68
N ASN A 88 -8.41 3.30 -4.74
CA ASN A 88 -8.92 4.11 -5.86
C ASN A 88 -8.65 5.60 -5.65
N PHE A 89 -7.93 5.97 -4.58
CA PHE A 89 -7.48 7.32 -4.35
C PHE A 89 -6.62 7.82 -5.53
N ILE A 90 -7.09 8.88 -6.18
CA ILE A 90 -6.36 9.59 -7.22
C ILE A 90 -5.28 10.44 -6.56
N ASP A 91 -4.03 10.16 -6.89
CA ASP A 91 -2.88 10.90 -6.41
C ASP A 91 -2.78 12.26 -7.14
N PRO A 92 -2.87 13.40 -6.43
CA PRO A 92 -2.72 14.73 -7.02
C PRO A 92 -1.39 15.00 -7.72
N ALA A 93 -0.34 14.23 -7.43
CA ALA A 93 0.99 14.45 -8.01
C ALA A 93 1.02 14.14 -9.52
N ASP A 94 0.20 13.18 -9.97
CA ASP A 94 0.19 12.71 -11.37
C ASP A 94 -1.21 12.40 -11.89
N ASN A 95 -2.26 12.68 -11.10
CA ASN A 95 -3.66 12.40 -11.37
C ASN A 95 -3.96 10.92 -11.69
N ARG A 96 -3.21 9.99 -11.11
CA ARG A 96 -3.40 8.54 -11.28
C ARG A 96 -3.62 7.86 -9.95
N ASN A 97 -4.43 6.80 -9.93
CA ASN A 97 -4.47 5.92 -8.77
C ASN A 97 -3.35 4.86 -8.84
N VAL A 98 -3.27 3.97 -7.85
CA VAL A 98 -2.21 2.95 -7.80
C VAL A 98 -2.33 1.92 -8.93
N LEU A 99 -3.54 1.57 -9.37
CA LEU A 99 -3.77 0.62 -10.45
C LEU A 99 -3.36 1.19 -11.80
N ASP A 100 -3.68 2.45 -12.09
CA ASP A 100 -3.23 3.14 -13.30
C ASP A 100 -1.71 3.19 -13.37
N TYR A 101 -1.08 3.52 -12.25
CA TYR A 101 0.37 3.54 -12.14
C TYR A 101 0.98 2.16 -12.45
N VAL A 102 0.43 1.08 -11.87
CA VAL A 102 0.87 -0.29 -12.14
C VAL A 102 0.69 -0.65 -13.62
N ASN A 103 -0.42 -0.25 -14.24
CA ASN A 103 -0.67 -0.49 -15.67
C ASN A 103 0.37 0.19 -16.56
N ASP A 104 0.72 1.45 -16.26
CA ASP A 104 1.73 2.20 -16.99
C ASP A 104 3.12 1.56 -16.84
N GLU A 105 3.51 1.20 -15.61
CA GLU A 105 4.79 0.54 -15.35
C GLU A 105 4.85 -0.85 -15.98
N LEU A 106 3.73 -1.57 -16.03
CA LEU A 106 3.63 -2.85 -16.72
C LEU A 106 3.81 -2.68 -18.24
N LYS A 107 3.16 -1.68 -18.84
CA LYS A 107 3.29 -1.38 -20.28
C LYS A 107 4.73 -1.00 -20.63
N LYS A 108 5.34 -0.10 -19.87
CA LYS A 108 6.74 0.32 -20.05
C LYS A 108 7.70 -0.86 -19.88
N SER A 109 7.56 -1.63 -18.80
CA SER A 109 8.44 -2.77 -18.52
C SER A 109 8.30 -3.87 -19.55
N THR A 110 7.08 -4.14 -20.04
CA THR A 110 6.85 -5.14 -21.09
C THR A 110 7.50 -4.72 -22.41
N CYS A 111 7.38 -3.43 -22.79
CA CYS A 111 8.02 -2.90 -24.00
C CYS A 111 9.55 -2.97 -23.94
N ASN A 112 10.13 -2.64 -22.78
CA ASN A 112 11.59 -2.53 -22.63
C ASN A 112 12.29 -3.86 -22.32
N LEU A 113 11.65 -4.77 -21.58
CA LEU A 113 12.28 -5.97 -21.01
C LEU A 113 11.69 -7.29 -21.54
N GLY A 114 10.54 -7.23 -22.22
CA GLY A 114 9.81 -8.41 -22.68
C GLY A 114 8.93 -9.06 -21.61
N GLU A 115 7.92 -9.82 -22.05
CA GLU A 115 6.87 -10.37 -21.18
C GLU A 115 7.35 -11.36 -20.11
N ALA A 116 8.43 -12.09 -20.39
CA ALA A 116 8.96 -13.12 -19.51
C ALA A 116 9.79 -12.57 -18.34
N HIS A 117 10.12 -11.27 -18.37
CA HIS A 117 11.02 -10.67 -17.39
C HIS A 117 10.43 -10.72 -15.96
N PRO A 118 11.23 -11.05 -14.92
CA PRO A 118 10.74 -11.15 -13.54
C PRO A 118 9.97 -9.92 -13.05
N LYS A 119 10.46 -8.71 -13.37
CA LYS A 119 9.77 -7.45 -13.04
C LYS A 119 8.34 -7.39 -13.63
N VAL A 120 8.15 -7.85 -14.87
CA VAL A 120 6.83 -7.88 -15.52
C VAL A 120 5.90 -8.86 -14.81
N LYS A 121 6.41 -10.03 -14.39
CA LYS A 121 5.64 -11.00 -13.59
C LYS A 121 5.20 -10.41 -12.24
N VAL A 122 6.10 -9.71 -11.54
CA VAL A 122 5.78 -9.03 -10.27
C VAL A 122 4.69 -7.98 -10.47
N LEU A 123 4.81 -7.13 -11.50
CA LEU A 123 3.81 -6.10 -11.81
C LEU A 123 2.44 -6.71 -12.20
N LYS A 124 2.42 -7.85 -12.91
CA LYS A 124 1.18 -8.61 -13.16
C LYS A 124 0.55 -9.10 -11.85
N GLY A 125 1.36 -9.58 -10.90
CA GLY A 125 0.91 -9.96 -9.56
C GLY A 125 0.28 -8.80 -8.79
N TYR A 126 0.93 -7.64 -8.77
CA TYR A 126 0.37 -6.43 -8.16
C TYR A 126 -0.93 -5.99 -8.81
N LYS A 127 -0.99 -6.01 -10.14
CA LYS A 127 -2.20 -5.67 -10.89
C LYS A 127 -3.37 -6.56 -10.48
N GLN A 128 -3.16 -7.88 -10.46
CA GLN A 128 -4.21 -8.83 -10.09
C GLN A 128 -4.66 -8.62 -8.64
N PHE A 129 -3.71 -8.50 -7.71
CA PHE A 129 -3.98 -8.22 -6.30
C PHE A 129 -4.85 -6.96 -6.10
N LEU A 130 -4.52 -5.87 -6.78
CA LEU A 130 -5.29 -4.63 -6.70
C LEU A 130 -6.70 -4.77 -7.31
N ILE A 131 -6.85 -5.53 -8.39
CA ILE A 131 -8.16 -5.80 -9.01
C ILE A 131 -9.03 -6.64 -8.08
N ASP A 132 -8.48 -7.68 -7.46
CA ASP A 132 -9.19 -8.57 -6.54
C ASP A 132 -9.74 -7.82 -5.32
N LEU A 133 -9.08 -6.71 -4.94
CA LEU A 133 -9.48 -5.81 -3.85
C LEU A 133 -10.42 -4.69 -4.29
N GLY A 134 -10.91 -4.72 -5.54
CA GLY A 134 -11.87 -3.74 -6.07
C GLY A 134 -11.23 -2.48 -6.66
N GLY A 135 -9.93 -2.53 -7.00
CA GLY A 135 -9.23 -1.48 -7.72
C GLY A 135 -9.80 -1.28 -9.11
N LYS A 136 -10.05 -0.03 -9.49
CA LYS A 136 -10.59 0.35 -10.80
C LYS A 136 -9.70 1.41 -11.43
N PRO A 137 -9.48 1.38 -12.76
CA PRO A 137 -8.78 2.46 -13.43
C PRO A 137 -9.48 3.80 -13.19
N SER A 138 -8.71 4.89 -13.13
CA SER A 138 -9.30 6.24 -13.17
C SER A 138 -9.81 6.47 -14.59
N ASN A 139 -11.12 6.70 -14.75
CA ASN A 139 -11.73 7.04 -16.05
C ASN A 139 -11.23 8.39 -16.58
#